data_AF-A0AAD7R8D0-F1
#
_entry.id   AF-A0AAD7R8D0-F1
#
_cell.length_a   1.000
_cell.length_b   1.000
_cell.length_c   1.000
_cell.angle_alpha   90.00
_cell.angle_beta   90.00
_cell.angle_gamma   90.00
#
_symmetry.space_group_name_H-M   'P 1'
#
loop_
_entity.id
_entity.type
_entity.pdbx_description
1 polymer ?
#
loop_
_entity_poly.entity_id
_entity_poly.type
_entity_poly.pdbx_seq_one_letter_code
_entity_poly.pdbx_strand_id
1 'polypeptide(L)'
;MSERGERKLGESGVAHMKDGQQGLCSSGDDLLATPFSSLHLYPVGSTGEEGTVLFDIGVEFWGPAPPPPPRAEAAVPSPRLPSRELSSRTPKESPGPLFSETEGREEREQRRKEGGRLCMDWELSFIPLYSGLGVCRGQMPAGCGSTAQFSRRAEGGRLGGASRSISDTGLIDTMNSETPAESGEQDDCGPVKRRCADKLEQRELFGGGEEAADSGIDVSIILPVHNASYWLDECLQAVVQQDFQGTMELSVFDDASKDDSRAVIGRWTERLQERGIATVISGHDSALPKGVGYAKNQAVMQSSGRFLCFQDADDVMMPRRVRLQFEASLPNPACIVGCQVRREPEGSTERYTRWINSLSPEQLRTQVYTSHGPTVIMPTWFCARSWFQQVGTFHEGGKGVPEDLLFFYQSLRQGGGVASVEECLLVYRYHEQAASHSVLEETIWNLRVAFLQERVLGQWDSFTIWNAGKQGRKLYRCLSPANQKKVKGFCDVDENKIRKGVYTYEESKERPKPKVPVQHFRDASPPYIVCVKLDMTGGGLEENLLSLKLKEGLDYYHFN
;
A
#
# COMPACT_ATOMS: atom_id res chain seq x y z
N MET A 1 4.55 -11.68 61.98
CA MET A 1 5.20 -12.29 63.16
C MET A 1 5.30 -13.79 62.93
N SER A 2 6.09 -14.50 63.75
CA SER A 2 6.02 -15.96 63.94
C SER A 2 4.60 -16.37 64.43
N GLU A 3 4.17 -17.63 64.48
CA GLU A 3 4.88 -18.86 64.89
C GLU A 3 4.25 -20.14 64.28
N ARG A 4 4.73 -21.34 64.66
CA ARG A 4 4.19 -22.67 64.29
C ARG A 4 3.51 -23.39 65.47
N GLY A 5 2.62 -24.33 65.15
CA GLY A 5 2.29 -25.51 65.98
C GLY A 5 0.80 -25.90 65.96
N GLU A 6 0.37 -27.15 66.17
CA GLU A 6 1.03 -28.46 66.12
C GLU A 6 -0.05 -29.58 66.02
N ARG A 7 0.27 -30.68 65.31
CA ARG A 7 -0.20 -32.10 65.42
C ARG A 7 -1.68 -32.47 65.77
N LYS A 8 -2.25 -33.33 64.91
CA LYS A 8 -3.04 -34.57 65.20
C LYS A 8 -3.22 -35.31 63.84
N LEU A 9 -3.04 -36.63 63.64
CA LEU A 9 -3.53 -37.85 64.31
C LEU A 9 -5.08 -37.95 64.33
N GLY A 10 -5.77 -38.90 63.69
CA GLY A 10 -5.35 -39.89 62.68
C GLY A 10 -5.95 -41.29 62.90
N GLU A 11 -6.93 -41.68 62.07
CA GLU A 11 -7.66 -42.97 61.99
C GLU A 11 -8.59 -42.85 60.74
N SER A 12 -9.18 -43.84 60.05
CA SER A 12 -9.00 -45.29 59.80
C SER A 12 -10.32 -45.76 59.12
N GLY A 13 -10.32 -46.56 58.05
CA GLY A 13 -11.57 -47.08 57.46
C GLY A 13 -11.41 -47.68 56.04
N VAL A 14 -12.14 -48.76 55.72
CA VAL A 14 -12.00 -49.56 54.48
C VAL A 14 -13.35 -50.11 54.00
N ALA A 15 -13.56 -50.15 52.67
CA ALA A 15 -14.71 -50.72 51.93
C ALA A 15 -16.07 -49.99 52.15
N HIS A 16 -17.05 -49.99 51.22
CA HIS A 16 -17.37 -50.93 50.12
C HIS A 16 -17.98 -50.21 48.88
N MET A 17 -18.41 -50.98 47.87
CA MET A 17 -19.07 -50.49 46.63
C MET A 17 -20.55 -50.15 46.82
N LYS A 18 -21.07 -49.15 46.07
CA LYS A 18 -22.22 -49.30 45.13
C LYS A 18 -22.53 -48.04 44.32
N ASP A 19 -23.33 -48.21 43.27
CA ASP A 19 -23.68 -47.21 42.25
C ASP A 19 -24.65 -46.12 42.72
N GLY A 20 -24.61 -44.95 42.07
CA GLY A 20 -25.55 -43.84 42.26
C GLY A 20 -25.42 -42.78 41.15
N GLN A 21 -26.55 -42.25 40.67
CA GLN A 21 -26.62 -41.34 39.51
C GLN A 21 -26.59 -39.84 39.88
N GLN A 22 -26.02 -39.03 38.97
CA GLN A 22 -26.34 -37.62 38.64
C GLN A 22 -26.31 -36.55 39.76
N GLY A 23 -25.62 -35.41 39.51
CA GLY A 23 -25.82 -34.24 40.40
C GLY A 23 -24.91 -33.01 40.32
N LEU A 24 -24.64 -32.43 39.14
CA LEU A 24 -24.20 -31.03 38.91
C LEU A 24 -22.82 -30.54 39.45
N CYS A 25 -22.19 -29.70 38.62
CA CYS A 25 -21.23 -28.60 38.86
C CYS A 25 -20.50 -28.51 40.23
N SER A 26 -19.19 -28.23 40.28
CA SER A 26 -18.52 -27.15 39.51
C SER A 26 -16.98 -27.20 39.55
N SER A 27 -16.36 -26.46 38.61
CA SER A 27 -15.04 -25.79 38.69
C SER A 27 -13.77 -26.57 39.08
N GLY A 28 -12.72 -26.40 38.28
CA GLY A 28 -11.33 -26.47 38.77
C GLY A 28 -10.41 -27.28 37.87
N ASP A 29 -9.64 -26.55 37.05
CA ASP A 29 -8.29 -26.86 36.55
C ASP A 29 -7.90 -28.33 36.34
N ASP A 30 -7.59 -28.70 35.09
CA ASP A 30 -6.56 -29.71 34.86
C ASP A 30 -5.65 -29.35 33.67
N LEU A 31 -4.38 -29.71 33.81
CA LEU A 31 -3.31 -29.46 32.84
C LEU A 31 -3.18 -30.67 31.91
N LEU A 32 -3.56 -30.54 30.63
CA LEU A 32 -3.12 -31.51 29.62
C LEU A 32 -2.66 -30.85 28.32
N ALA A 33 -1.44 -31.17 27.93
CA ALA A 33 -0.96 -31.04 26.57
C ALA A 33 -1.21 -32.36 25.83
N THR A 34 -1.95 -32.31 24.72
CA THR A 34 -2.04 -33.41 23.75
C THR A 34 -1.98 -32.88 22.31
N PRO A 35 -1.36 -33.63 21.38
CA PRO A 35 -1.14 -33.19 20.00
C PRO A 35 -2.19 -33.73 19.01
N PHE A 36 -1.95 -33.42 17.74
CA PHE A 36 -2.50 -34.02 16.52
C PHE A 36 -3.91 -33.65 16.06
N SER A 37 -4.03 -33.65 14.73
CA SER A 37 -5.19 -33.28 13.93
C SER A 37 -6.13 -34.46 13.69
N SER A 38 -7.44 -34.22 13.80
CA SER A 38 -8.49 -35.14 13.35
C SER A 38 -9.15 -34.60 12.08
N LEU A 39 -8.96 -35.30 10.96
CA LEU A 39 -9.62 -34.98 9.68
C LEU A 39 -11.07 -35.49 9.72
N HIS A 40 -12.06 -34.62 9.46
CA HIS A 40 -13.45 -35.05 9.31
C HIS A 40 -13.78 -35.33 7.85
N LEU A 41 -14.16 -36.57 7.55
CA LEU A 41 -14.75 -36.99 6.28
C LEU A 41 -16.23 -37.33 6.50
N TYR A 42 -17.09 -36.93 5.55
CA TYR A 42 -18.51 -37.27 5.55
C TYR A 42 -18.72 -38.67 4.94
N PRO A 43 -19.60 -39.52 5.52
CA PRO A 43 -19.93 -40.81 4.93
C PRO A 43 -20.97 -40.63 3.80
N VAL A 44 -20.62 -41.05 2.59
CA VAL A 44 -21.59 -41.33 1.51
C VAL A 44 -21.87 -42.82 1.53
N GLY A 45 -23.14 -43.21 1.72
CA GLY A 45 -23.54 -44.62 1.75
C GLY A 45 -23.87 -45.15 0.36
N SER A 46 -23.24 -46.27 -0.03
CA SER A 46 -23.74 -47.14 -1.10
C SER A 46 -23.45 -48.61 -0.78
N THR A 47 -24.46 -49.44 -0.99
CA THR A 47 -24.31 -50.89 -1.18
C THR A 47 -23.73 -51.14 -2.59
N GLY A 48 -22.88 -52.13 -2.84
CA GLY A 48 -22.43 -53.22 -1.98
C GLY A 48 -22.70 -54.57 -2.65
N GLU A 49 -21.73 -55.05 -3.45
CA GLU A 49 -21.68 -56.43 -3.97
C GLU A 49 -20.21 -56.80 -4.28
N GLU A 50 -19.95 -58.08 -4.59
CA GLU A 50 -18.69 -58.74 -4.22
C GLU A 50 -17.58 -58.75 -5.30
N GLY A 51 -16.31 -58.86 -4.87
CA GLY A 51 -15.16 -58.98 -5.77
C GLY A 51 -13.80 -59.14 -5.05
N THR A 52 -13.46 -60.34 -4.60
CA THR A 52 -12.18 -60.61 -3.91
C THR A 52 -11.01 -60.79 -4.88
N VAL A 53 -9.99 -59.94 -4.78
CA VAL A 53 -8.65 -60.15 -5.38
C VAL A 53 -7.58 -59.79 -4.35
N LEU A 54 -6.46 -60.52 -4.34
CA LEU A 54 -5.35 -60.30 -3.42
C LEU A 54 -4.59 -59.01 -3.74
N PHE A 55 -4.17 -58.28 -2.70
CA PHE A 55 -3.15 -57.24 -2.80
C PHE A 55 -1.77 -57.82 -2.48
N ASP A 56 -0.88 -57.80 -3.47
CA ASP A 56 0.55 -58.02 -3.26
C ASP A 56 1.23 -56.69 -2.88
N ILE A 57 2.23 -56.72 -1.99
CA ILE A 57 2.80 -55.50 -1.39
C ILE A 57 4.03 -55.05 -2.20
N GLY A 58 3.76 -54.50 -3.39
CA GLY A 58 4.76 -53.83 -4.22
C GLY A 58 5.07 -52.42 -3.71
N VAL A 59 6.28 -52.19 -3.20
CA VAL A 59 6.76 -50.85 -2.79
C VAL A 59 7.62 -50.25 -3.91
N GLU A 60 7.04 -49.36 -4.72
CA GLU A 60 7.79 -48.60 -5.73
C GLU A 60 8.18 -47.20 -5.23
N PHE A 61 9.49 -46.93 -5.19
CA PHE A 61 10.04 -45.60 -4.94
C PHE A 61 10.01 -44.75 -6.21
N TRP A 62 9.14 -43.74 -6.26
CA TRP A 62 9.18 -42.71 -7.29
C TRP A 62 10.23 -41.65 -6.97
N GLY A 63 11.38 -41.74 -7.65
CA GLY A 63 12.39 -40.68 -7.67
C GLY A 63 11.98 -39.48 -8.54
N PRO A 64 12.66 -38.32 -8.41
CA PRO A 64 12.34 -37.13 -9.19
C PRO A 64 12.59 -37.34 -10.70
N ALA A 65 11.71 -36.80 -11.53
CA ALA A 65 11.78 -36.95 -12.98
C ALA A 65 13.01 -36.25 -13.60
N PRO A 66 13.62 -36.82 -14.65
CA PRO A 66 14.75 -36.19 -15.35
C PRO A 66 14.30 -34.95 -16.16
N PRO A 67 15.19 -33.96 -16.36
CA PRO A 67 14.88 -32.76 -17.13
C PRO A 67 14.68 -33.06 -18.63
N PRO A 68 13.87 -32.25 -19.34
CA PRO A 68 13.59 -32.45 -20.76
C PRO A 68 14.81 -32.19 -21.65
N PRO A 69 14.93 -32.86 -22.81
CA PRO A 69 16.02 -32.63 -23.75
C PRO A 69 15.94 -31.25 -24.42
N PRO A 70 17.09 -30.68 -24.85
CA PRO A 70 17.12 -29.38 -25.53
C PRO A 70 16.38 -29.44 -26.87
N ARG A 71 15.62 -28.38 -27.18
CA ARG A 71 14.94 -28.23 -28.48
C ARG A 71 15.95 -27.89 -29.57
N ALA A 72 15.82 -28.51 -30.73
CA ALA A 72 16.61 -28.19 -31.92
C ALA A 72 16.26 -26.80 -32.46
N GLU A 73 17.25 -26.11 -33.04
CA GLU A 73 17.07 -24.80 -33.68
C GLU A 73 16.25 -24.93 -34.97
N ALA A 74 15.20 -24.12 -35.11
CA ALA A 74 14.45 -23.96 -36.34
C ALA A 74 14.94 -22.70 -37.08
N ALA A 75 15.55 -22.87 -38.25
CA ALA A 75 16.12 -21.77 -39.02
C ALA A 75 15.05 -20.81 -39.58
N VAL A 76 15.21 -19.51 -39.34
CA VAL A 76 14.33 -18.45 -39.87
C VAL A 76 14.83 -18.01 -41.26
N PRO A 77 13.99 -18.00 -42.32
CA PRO A 77 14.40 -17.53 -43.64
C PRO A 77 14.57 -16.01 -43.71
N SER A 78 15.64 -15.54 -44.36
CA SER A 78 15.88 -14.11 -44.57
C SER A 78 14.91 -13.50 -45.59
N PRO A 79 14.32 -12.31 -45.34
CA PRO A 79 13.51 -11.61 -46.34
C PRO A 79 14.37 -11.10 -47.50
N ARG A 80 13.91 -11.29 -48.73
CA ARG A 80 14.60 -10.83 -49.95
C ARG A 80 14.21 -9.40 -50.31
N LEU A 81 15.19 -8.56 -50.63
CA LEU A 81 14.96 -7.25 -51.24
C LEU A 81 14.62 -7.39 -52.74
N PRO A 82 13.54 -6.77 -53.25
CA PRO A 82 13.37 -6.48 -54.67
C PRO A 82 14.30 -5.34 -55.13
N SER A 83 14.74 -5.37 -56.38
CA SER A 83 15.85 -4.51 -56.85
C SER A 83 15.54 -3.67 -58.09
N ARG A 84 15.67 -2.33 -57.96
CA ARG A 84 15.76 -1.31 -59.04
C ARG A 84 14.52 -1.24 -59.98
N GLU A 85 14.35 -0.33 -60.94
CA GLU A 85 15.12 0.66 -61.73
C GLU A 85 14.22 1.92 -62.01
N LEU A 86 14.60 3.10 -62.55
CA LEU A 86 15.86 3.78 -62.92
C LEU A 86 15.61 5.31 -63.11
N SER A 87 16.65 6.07 -63.53
CA SER A 87 16.61 7.44 -64.09
C SER A 87 16.41 8.61 -63.11
N SER A 88 17.03 9.80 -63.25
CA SER A 88 18.32 10.27 -63.80
C SER A 88 18.53 11.73 -63.29
N ARG A 89 19.68 12.44 -63.31
CA ARG A 89 20.98 12.39 -64.02
C ARG A 89 22.06 13.11 -63.16
N THR A 90 23.35 12.88 -63.43
CA THR A 90 24.56 13.51 -62.82
C THR A 90 24.98 14.81 -63.55
N PRO A 91 26.13 15.50 -63.27
CA PRO A 91 27.29 15.31 -62.35
C PRO A 91 27.47 16.49 -61.33
N LYS A 92 28.57 16.83 -60.62
CA LYS A 92 30.07 16.72 -60.73
C LYS A 92 30.75 16.54 -59.35
N GLU A 93 31.96 15.95 -59.20
CA GLU A 93 33.37 16.41 -59.44
C GLU A 93 33.74 17.74 -58.71
N SER A 94 34.41 17.78 -57.53
CA SER A 94 35.79 17.37 -57.09
C SER A 94 36.91 18.40 -57.43
N PRO A 95 38.11 18.47 -56.77
CA PRO A 95 38.69 17.64 -55.68
C PRO A 95 39.54 18.36 -54.56
N GLY A 96 39.82 17.66 -53.43
CA GLY A 96 41.01 17.83 -52.55
C GLY A 96 41.14 19.10 -51.66
N PRO A 97 42.22 19.26 -50.83
CA PRO A 97 43.35 18.35 -50.53
C PRO A 97 43.53 18.04 -49.01
N LEU A 98 44.70 17.50 -48.59
CA LEU A 98 45.07 17.20 -47.18
C LEU A 98 45.94 18.30 -46.53
N PHE A 99 45.77 18.53 -45.22
CA PHE A 99 46.71 18.98 -44.16
C PHE A 99 45.88 18.87 -42.84
N SER A 100 46.32 18.61 -41.61
CA SER A 100 47.54 18.12 -40.93
C SER A 100 47.23 18.18 -39.41
N GLU A 101 48.02 17.56 -38.53
CA GLU A 101 47.72 17.54 -37.08
C GLU A 101 48.02 18.86 -36.35
N THR A 102 47.05 19.38 -35.59
CA THR A 102 47.16 19.83 -34.17
C THR A 102 45.78 20.36 -33.70
N GLU A 103 45.65 20.70 -32.40
CA GLU A 103 44.42 21.23 -31.77
C GLU A 103 43.19 20.28 -31.85
N GLY A 104 42.86 19.49 -30.83
CA GLY A 104 43.40 19.46 -29.47
C GLY A 104 42.60 20.34 -28.51
N ARG A 105 41.38 19.89 -28.15
CA ARG A 105 40.63 20.25 -26.92
C ARG A 105 39.81 21.55 -26.92
N GLU A 106 38.85 21.72 -27.85
CA GLU A 106 37.64 22.52 -27.54
C GLU A 106 36.35 22.13 -28.29
N GLU A 107 36.39 21.58 -29.51
CA GLU A 107 35.17 21.14 -30.23
C GLU A 107 34.57 19.79 -29.76
N ARG A 108 34.10 19.72 -28.51
CA ARG A 108 33.26 18.57 -28.05
C ARG A 108 32.01 18.92 -27.25
N GLU A 109 31.70 20.21 -27.06
CA GLU A 109 30.64 20.66 -26.16
C GLU A 109 29.39 21.23 -26.89
N GLN A 110 29.47 21.46 -28.21
CA GLN A 110 28.44 22.15 -29.00
C GLN A 110 27.39 21.24 -29.69
N ARG A 111 27.41 19.91 -29.48
CA ARG A 111 26.42 18.95 -30.04
C ARG A 111 25.75 18.08 -28.96
N ARG A 112 25.25 18.71 -27.89
CA ARG A 112 24.49 18.03 -26.83
C ARG A 112 23.26 18.83 -26.33
N LYS A 113 22.54 19.45 -27.27
CA LYS A 113 21.29 20.18 -27.04
C LYS A 113 20.22 19.85 -28.10
N GLU A 114 19.80 18.59 -28.17
CA GLU A 114 18.53 18.18 -28.81
C GLU A 114 18.25 16.69 -28.51
N GLY A 115 16.97 16.35 -28.25
CA GLY A 115 16.48 14.97 -28.09
C GLY A 115 16.58 14.34 -26.68
N GLY A 116 15.59 13.49 -26.35
CA GLY A 116 15.72 12.44 -25.32
C GLY A 116 15.51 12.83 -23.86
N ARG A 117 14.31 13.26 -23.45
CA ARG A 117 13.94 13.37 -22.02
C ARG A 117 13.50 12.00 -21.45
N LEU A 118 14.44 11.09 -21.28
CA LEU A 118 14.24 9.88 -20.47
C LEU A 118 14.18 10.28 -18.99
N CYS A 119 13.10 9.95 -18.29
CA CYS A 119 12.96 10.23 -16.86
C CYS A 119 13.54 9.06 -16.05
N MET A 120 14.37 9.37 -15.06
CA MET A 120 15.06 8.37 -14.23
C MET A 120 14.25 8.00 -12.98
N ASP A 121 14.55 6.87 -12.36
CA ASP A 121 14.03 6.50 -11.04
C ASP A 121 14.27 7.63 -10.02
N TRP A 122 13.24 7.97 -9.25
CA TRP A 122 13.30 9.01 -8.21
C TRP A 122 13.97 8.51 -6.92
N GLU A 123 15.22 8.07 -7.04
CA GLU A 123 16.09 7.70 -5.93
C GLU A 123 17.40 8.51 -5.93
N LEU A 124 17.42 9.70 -5.32
CA LEU A 124 18.62 10.26 -4.67
C LEU A 124 18.28 11.53 -3.86
N SER A 125 18.82 11.65 -2.64
CA SER A 125 18.78 12.90 -1.87
C SER A 125 20.13 13.60 -1.94
N PHE A 126 20.20 14.81 -2.50
CA PHE A 126 21.38 15.68 -2.43
C PHE A 126 21.01 17.06 -1.90
N ILE A 127 21.56 17.43 -0.74
CA ILE A 127 21.59 18.79 -0.21
C ILE A 127 23.02 19.05 0.29
N PRO A 128 23.80 19.94 -0.34
CA PRO A 128 25.01 20.48 0.26
C PRO A 128 24.65 21.71 1.11
N LEU A 129 24.75 21.56 2.43
CA LEU A 129 24.71 22.70 3.37
C LEU A 129 26.13 22.97 3.86
N TYR A 130 26.71 24.14 3.53
CA TYR A 130 27.68 24.80 4.38
C TYR A 130 27.68 26.33 4.18
N SER A 131 28.12 27.03 5.22
CA SER A 131 27.93 28.48 5.45
C SER A 131 28.91 29.40 4.70
N GLY A 132 28.44 30.62 4.37
CA GLY A 132 29.29 31.76 4.00
C GLY A 132 28.63 33.10 4.37
N LEU A 133 29.36 33.98 5.04
CA LEU A 133 28.89 35.32 5.46
C LEU A 133 28.94 36.32 4.29
N GLY A 134 27.99 37.26 4.22
CA GLY A 134 28.02 38.37 3.26
C GLY A 134 26.95 39.43 3.50
N VAL A 135 27.34 40.59 4.04
CA VAL A 135 26.46 41.77 4.21
C VAL A 135 26.72 42.76 3.08
N CYS A 136 25.68 43.25 2.39
CA CYS A 136 25.68 44.62 1.85
C CYS A 136 24.29 45.16 1.47
N ARG A 137 24.24 46.45 1.12
CA ARG A 137 23.04 47.27 0.83
C ARG A 137 22.73 47.36 -0.68
N GLY A 138 21.48 47.69 -1.01
CA GLY A 138 21.04 48.16 -2.34
C GLY A 138 19.58 47.76 -2.60
N GLN A 139 18.59 48.64 -2.40
CA GLN A 139 18.16 49.79 -3.24
C GLN A 139 16.93 49.42 -4.09
N MET A 140 15.81 50.10 -3.85
CA MET A 140 14.72 50.23 -4.82
C MET A 140 15.15 51.16 -5.98
N PRO A 141 14.49 51.06 -7.14
CA PRO A 141 13.67 52.20 -7.54
C PRO A 141 12.22 51.79 -7.85
N ALA A 142 11.36 52.79 -8.06
CA ALA A 142 9.94 52.61 -8.33
C ALA A 142 9.51 53.36 -9.60
N GLY A 143 8.34 52.97 -10.13
CA GLY A 143 7.42 53.93 -10.77
C GLY A 143 7.18 53.79 -12.28
N CYS A 144 5.89 53.87 -12.63
CA CYS A 144 5.31 54.19 -13.94
C CYS A 144 5.58 53.23 -15.12
N GLY A 145 4.61 52.91 -16.00
CA GLY A 145 3.18 53.21 -15.96
C GLY A 145 2.59 53.45 -17.35
N SER A 146 1.46 52.82 -17.68
CA SER A 146 0.66 53.16 -18.87
C SER A 146 -0.83 52.86 -18.69
N THR A 147 -1.62 53.92 -18.64
CA THR A 147 -3.00 53.93 -19.14
C THR A 147 -2.93 54.49 -20.58
N ALA A 148 -3.97 54.54 -21.43
CA ALA A 148 -5.39 54.22 -21.29
C ALA A 148 -5.94 53.88 -22.69
N GLN A 149 -7.21 53.46 -22.80
CA GLN A 149 -8.13 54.24 -23.64
C GLN A 149 -9.59 54.13 -23.18
N PHE A 150 -10.27 55.27 -23.20
CA PHE A 150 -11.70 55.43 -22.94
C PHE A 150 -12.44 55.47 -24.29
N SER A 151 -13.73 55.16 -24.28
CA SER A 151 -14.67 55.84 -25.19
C SER A 151 -15.76 56.51 -24.37
N ARG A 152 -16.22 57.68 -24.83
CA ARG A 152 -17.24 58.49 -24.16
C ARG A 152 -18.47 58.57 -25.05
N ARG A 153 -19.64 58.76 -24.44
CA ARG A 153 -20.41 59.98 -24.71
C ARG A 153 -21.24 60.38 -23.49
N ALA A 154 -21.58 61.67 -23.43
CA ALA A 154 -22.30 62.32 -22.35
C ALA A 154 -23.05 63.51 -22.93
N GLU A 155 -24.14 63.94 -22.30
CA GLU A 155 -24.67 65.31 -22.42
C GLU A 155 -25.78 65.59 -21.39
N GLY A 156 -25.77 66.79 -20.81
CA GLY A 156 -26.93 67.46 -20.18
C GLY A 156 -27.48 66.92 -18.83
N GLY A 157 -27.98 67.75 -17.90
CA GLY A 157 -27.87 69.21 -17.81
C GLY A 157 -29.05 69.92 -17.14
N ARG A 158 -28.79 70.58 -15.98
CA ARG A 158 -29.55 71.68 -15.33
C ARG A 158 -30.82 71.39 -14.48
N LEU A 159 -30.80 72.03 -13.29
CA LEU A 159 -31.87 72.73 -12.54
C LEU A 159 -32.93 71.96 -11.70
N GLY A 160 -33.02 72.31 -10.39
CA GLY A 160 -34.30 72.60 -9.72
C GLY A 160 -34.54 72.02 -8.31
N GLY A 161 -34.70 72.87 -7.28
CA GLY A 161 -35.17 72.53 -5.91
C GLY A 161 -34.07 72.07 -4.94
N ALA A 162 -33.92 72.51 -3.68
CA ALA A 162 -34.84 72.92 -2.59
C ALA A 162 -35.57 71.73 -1.91
N SER A 163 -35.56 71.54 -0.58
CA SER A 163 -34.94 72.32 0.53
C SER A 163 -34.94 71.56 1.87
N ARG A 164 -34.19 72.07 2.89
CA ARG A 164 -34.21 71.74 4.34
C ARG A 164 -33.58 70.36 4.72
N SER A 165 -32.72 70.17 5.74
CA SER A 165 -32.49 70.75 7.10
C SER A 165 -33.46 70.23 8.19
N ILE A 166 -33.07 69.88 9.42
CA ILE A 166 -31.75 69.89 10.12
C ILE A 166 -31.85 69.00 11.40
N SER A 167 -30.74 68.37 11.83
CA SER A 167 -30.42 67.81 13.19
C SER A 167 -31.51 66.98 13.95
N ASP A 168 -31.39 66.50 15.20
CA ASP A 168 -30.34 66.65 16.24
C ASP A 168 -30.15 65.42 17.16
N THR A 169 -29.23 65.59 18.11
CA THR A 169 -28.58 64.69 19.06
C THR A 169 -29.40 64.28 20.30
N GLY A 170 -28.86 63.34 21.11
CA GLY A 170 -29.33 62.97 22.46
C GLY A 170 -28.25 62.22 23.26
N LEU A 171 -28.12 62.48 24.58
CA LEU A 171 -27.01 62.07 25.48
C LEU A 171 -27.55 61.66 26.88
N ILE A 172 -26.65 61.47 27.88
CA ILE A 172 -26.90 61.08 29.31
C ILE A 172 -27.10 59.55 29.48
N ASP A 173 -26.47 58.77 30.40
CA ASP A 173 -25.34 58.92 31.36
C ASP A 173 -24.55 57.56 31.38
N THR A 174 -23.43 57.21 32.08
CA THR A 174 -22.72 57.49 33.36
C THR A 174 -23.38 56.90 34.65
N MET A 175 -22.70 56.45 35.72
CA MET A 175 -21.27 56.37 36.15
C MET A 175 -20.96 55.02 36.88
N ASN A 176 -19.65 54.74 37.14
CA ASN A 176 -19.08 53.93 38.25
C ASN A 176 -19.25 52.38 38.26
N SER A 177 -18.35 51.58 38.85
CA SER A 177 -16.95 51.82 39.31
C SER A 177 -16.19 50.49 39.56
N GLU A 178 -14.85 50.60 39.69
CA GLU A 178 -13.93 49.72 40.45
C GLU A 178 -13.62 48.27 39.99
N THR A 179 -12.30 48.00 39.97
CA THR A 179 -11.68 46.68 40.17
C THR A 179 -10.72 46.81 41.36
N PRO A 180 -10.46 45.73 42.11
CA PRO A 180 -9.11 45.17 42.08
C PRO A 180 -9.09 43.62 42.09
N ALA A 181 -7.89 43.04 42.11
CA ALA A 181 -7.64 41.59 42.06
C ALA A 181 -7.16 41.02 43.42
N GLU A 182 -7.14 39.69 43.58
CA GLU A 182 -5.97 38.91 44.06
C GLU A 182 -6.24 37.39 44.21
N SER A 183 -5.17 36.56 44.18
CA SER A 183 -5.13 35.10 44.44
C SER A 183 -5.97 34.21 43.48
N GLY A 184 -5.67 32.94 43.17
CA GLY A 184 -5.20 31.79 43.97
C GLY A 184 -6.35 30.75 43.98
N GLU A 185 -6.18 29.45 43.76
CA GLU A 185 -5.01 28.57 43.69
C GLU A 185 -5.22 27.41 42.68
N GLN A 186 -4.23 26.50 42.58
CA GLN A 186 -4.34 25.04 42.32
C GLN A 186 -5.41 24.49 41.35
N ASP A 187 -4.95 23.74 40.34
CA ASP A 187 -5.76 22.68 39.72
C ASP A 187 -4.88 21.43 39.46
N ASP A 188 -5.26 20.29 40.05
CA ASP A 188 -4.65 18.97 39.82
C ASP A 188 -5.54 18.15 38.87
N CYS A 189 -4.96 17.61 37.81
CA CYS A 189 -5.68 16.71 36.91
C CYS A 189 -4.78 15.62 36.31
N GLY A 190 -4.90 14.43 36.89
CA GLY A 190 -4.40 13.18 36.29
C GLY A 190 -5.13 12.79 34.99
N PRO A 191 -4.67 11.73 34.30
CA PRO A 191 -5.13 11.40 32.95
C PRO A 191 -6.57 10.88 32.91
N VAL A 192 -7.47 11.67 32.31
CA VAL A 192 -8.87 11.27 32.05
C VAL A 192 -8.93 10.10 31.07
N LYS A 193 -9.36 8.94 31.57
CA LYS A 193 -9.67 7.76 30.75
C LYS A 193 -10.91 8.03 29.89
N ARG A 194 -10.75 8.20 28.57
CA ARG A 194 -11.86 8.01 27.62
C ARG A 194 -11.87 6.55 27.15
N ARG A 195 -12.92 5.81 27.52
CA ARG A 195 -13.22 4.47 27.01
C ARG A 195 -14.38 4.56 26.03
N CYS A 196 -14.28 3.81 24.94
CA CYS A 196 -15.38 3.21 24.18
C CYS A 196 -16.69 4.03 24.04
N ALA A 197 -16.76 4.88 23.02
CA ALA A 197 -18.03 5.32 22.43
C ALA A 197 -18.16 4.80 20.98
N ASP A 198 -17.11 5.03 20.18
CA ASP A 198 -17.03 4.86 18.72
C ASP A 198 -17.33 3.44 18.19
N LYS A 199 -17.44 2.42 19.06
CA LYS A 199 -17.78 1.03 18.70
C LYS A 199 -19.29 0.74 18.63
N LEU A 200 -20.15 1.70 18.96
CA LEU A 200 -21.60 1.54 18.89
C LEU A 200 -22.21 2.14 17.61
N GLU A 201 -21.84 3.38 17.24
CA GLU A 201 -22.40 4.04 16.04
C GLU A 201 -22.10 3.28 14.73
N GLN A 202 -20.90 2.71 14.58
CA GLN A 202 -20.56 1.86 13.42
C GLN A 202 -21.38 0.56 13.33
N ARG A 203 -22.13 0.22 14.39
CA ARG A 203 -22.93 -1.01 14.47
C ARG A 203 -24.41 -0.81 14.13
N GLU A 204 -24.86 0.44 13.99
CA GLU A 204 -26.24 0.78 13.60
C GLU A 204 -26.37 1.14 12.11
N LEU A 205 -25.23 1.30 11.41
CA LEU A 205 -25.18 1.47 9.94
C LEU A 205 -25.30 0.15 9.15
N PHE A 206 -25.23 -1.00 9.82
CA PHE A 206 -25.45 -2.32 9.22
C PHE A 206 -26.51 -3.07 10.03
N GLY A 207 -27.70 -3.21 9.44
CA GLY A 207 -28.82 -3.94 10.03
C GLY A 207 -28.42 -5.37 10.39
N GLY A 208 -28.82 -5.83 11.58
CA GLY A 208 -28.34 -7.08 12.12
C GLY A 208 -28.99 -8.30 11.48
N GLY A 209 -28.18 -9.15 10.85
CA GLY A 209 -28.43 -10.60 10.81
C GLY A 209 -29.59 -11.10 9.95
N GLU A 210 -29.94 -10.42 8.86
CA GLU A 210 -30.53 -11.10 7.71
C GLU A 210 -29.40 -11.71 6.87
N GLU A 211 -29.54 -12.98 6.48
CA GLU A 211 -28.71 -13.53 5.40
C GLU A 211 -29.01 -12.72 4.15
N ALA A 212 -27.99 -12.05 3.58
CA ALA A 212 -28.17 -11.23 2.39
C ALA A 212 -28.73 -12.12 1.28
N ALA A 213 -30.01 -11.88 0.92
CA ALA A 213 -30.73 -12.69 -0.04
C ALA A 213 -29.90 -12.80 -1.33
N ASP A 214 -29.68 -14.04 -1.79
CA ASP A 214 -28.73 -14.31 -2.87
C ASP A 214 -29.07 -13.45 -4.09
N SER A 215 -28.20 -12.47 -4.36
CA SER A 215 -28.37 -11.49 -5.42
C SER A 215 -28.29 -12.13 -6.81
N GLY A 216 -27.83 -13.39 -6.88
CA GLY A 216 -27.53 -14.07 -8.12
C GLY A 216 -26.32 -13.47 -8.84
N ILE A 217 -25.56 -12.58 -8.19
CA ILE A 217 -24.34 -11.94 -8.73
C ILE A 217 -23.11 -12.50 -8.00
N ASP A 218 -22.22 -13.18 -8.73
CA ASP A 218 -20.98 -13.69 -8.16
C ASP A 218 -19.96 -12.57 -7.90
N VAL A 219 -19.79 -11.63 -8.84
CA VAL A 219 -18.73 -10.60 -8.78
C VAL A 219 -19.23 -9.19 -9.06
N SER A 220 -18.96 -8.27 -8.13
CA SER A 220 -18.99 -6.82 -8.36
C SER A 220 -17.63 -6.32 -8.81
N ILE A 221 -17.54 -5.75 -10.01
CA ILE A 221 -16.38 -4.95 -10.41
C ILE A 221 -16.57 -3.55 -9.83
N ILE A 222 -15.63 -3.10 -9.00
CA ILE A 222 -15.72 -1.86 -8.24
C ILE A 222 -14.85 -0.79 -8.92
N LEU A 223 -15.49 0.21 -9.53
CA LEU A 223 -14.87 1.23 -10.37
C LEU A 223 -15.08 2.65 -9.80
N PRO A 224 -14.15 3.18 -8.98
CA PRO A 224 -14.14 4.59 -8.61
C PRO A 224 -13.71 5.46 -9.80
N VAL A 225 -14.38 6.60 -10.01
CA VAL A 225 -14.11 7.51 -11.14
C VAL A 225 -13.96 8.95 -10.65
N HIS A 226 -12.88 9.61 -11.08
CA HIS A 226 -12.73 11.06 -11.03
C HIS A 226 -11.84 11.54 -12.19
N ASN A 227 -12.41 12.29 -13.13
CA ASN A 227 -11.72 12.84 -14.31
C ASN A 227 -10.93 11.80 -15.14
N ALA A 228 -11.58 10.68 -15.46
CA ALA A 228 -10.98 9.53 -16.15
C ALA A 228 -11.45 9.36 -17.61
N SER A 229 -12.07 10.38 -18.23
CA SER A 229 -12.67 10.29 -19.58
C SER A 229 -11.70 9.78 -20.65
N TYR A 230 -10.41 10.10 -20.52
CA TYR A 230 -9.35 9.65 -21.43
C TYR A 230 -9.06 8.15 -21.37
N TRP A 231 -9.27 7.49 -20.22
CA TRP A 231 -8.94 6.08 -19.99
C TRP A 231 -10.16 5.14 -20.04
N LEU A 232 -11.35 5.68 -19.75
CA LEU A 232 -12.57 4.89 -19.54
C LEU A 232 -12.97 4.03 -20.74
N ASP A 233 -12.76 4.48 -21.99
CA ASP A 233 -13.10 3.67 -23.17
C ASP A 233 -12.28 2.36 -23.24
N GLU A 234 -11.01 2.35 -22.83
CA GLU A 234 -10.19 1.13 -22.77
C GLU A 234 -10.47 0.30 -21.49
N CYS A 235 -10.66 0.95 -20.34
CA CYS A 235 -11.02 0.27 -19.08
C CYS A 235 -12.34 -0.50 -19.21
N LEU A 236 -13.38 0.13 -19.78
CA LEU A 236 -14.70 -0.48 -19.95
C LEU A 236 -14.72 -1.54 -21.05
N GLN A 237 -13.93 -1.37 -22.11
CA GLN A 237 -13.70 -2.42 -23.10
C GLN A 237 -13.07 -3.68 -22.49
N ALA A 238 -12.15 -3.53 -21.52
CA ALA A 238 -11.52 -4.65 -20.82
C ALA A 238 -12.45 -5.39 -19.85
N VAL A 239 -13.44 -4.69 -19.28
CA VAL A 239 -14.53 -5.31 -18.50
C VAL A 239 -15.40 -6.19 -19.41
N VAL A 240 -15.79 -5.71 -20.59
CA VAL A 240 -16.57 -6.48 -21.59
C VAL A 240 -15.82 -7.75 -22.05
N GLN A 241 -14.49 -7.72 -22.06
CA GLN A 241 -13.63 -8.82 -22.54
C GLN A 241 -13.35 -9.92 -21.50
N GLN A 242 -13.91 -9.89 -20.29
CA GLN A 242 -13.67 -10.93 -19.29
C GLN A 242 -14.22 -12.31 -19.72
N ASP A 243 -13.44 -13.37 -19.47
CA ASP A 243 -13.73 -14.77 -19.81
C ASP A 243 -14.56 -15.52 -18.74
N PHE A 244 -14.94 -14.82 -17.67
CA PHE A 244 -15.70 -15.36 -16.56
C PHE A 244 -17.10 -15.83 -16.99
N GLN A 245 -17.51 -16.99 -16.46
CA GLN A 245 -18.76 -17.68 -16.79
C GLN A 245 -19.84 -17.53 -15.71
N GLY A 246 -19.47 -17.05 -14.51
CA GLY A 246 -20.42 -16.65 -13.49
C GLY A 246 -21.00 -15.27 -13.76
N THR A 247 -21.92 -14.83 -12.92
CA THR A 247 -22.62 -13.55 -13.07
C THR A 247 -21.79 -12.38 -12.56
N MET A 248 -21.85 -11.25 -13.26
CA MET A 248 -21.11 -10.04 -12.87
C MET A 248 -21.90 -8.76 -13.08
N GLU A 249 -21.58 -7.78 -12.24
CA GLU A 249 -22.04 -6.39 -12.36
C GLU A 249 -20.82 -5.45 -12.36
N LEU A 250 -20.97 -4.29 -13.01
CA LEU A 250 -20.06 -3.16 -12.87
C LEU A 250 -20.71 -2.10 -11.98
N SER A 251 -20.07 -1.82 -10.85
CA SER A 251 -20.46 -0.76 -9.92
C SER A 251 -19.54 0.44 -10.08
N VAL A 252 -20.08 1.54 -10.61
CA VAL A 252 -19.35 2.77 -10.90
C VAL A 252 -19.78 3.87 -9.93
N PHE A 253 -18.81 4.56 -9.31
CA PHE A 253 -19.09 5.76 -8.52
C PHE A 253 -18.26 6.95 -9.00
N ASP A 254 -18.94 8.01 -9.45
CA ASP A 254 -18.34 9.28 -9.85
C ASP A 254 -18.15 10.25 -8.68
N ASP A 255 -16.91 10.41 -8.25
CA ASP A 255 -16.50 11.35 -7.20
C ASP A 255 -16.32 12.76 -7.78
N ALA A 256 -17.41 13.33 -8.30
CA ALA A 256 -17.48 14.70 -8.80
C ALA A 256 -16.53 15.05 -9.97
N SER A 257 -16.46 14.20 -11.01
CA SER A 257 -15.76 14.56 -12.25
C SER A 257 -16.28 15.87 -12.85
N LYS A 258 -15.39 16.58 -13.57
CA LYS A 258 -15.64 17.84 -14.28
C LYS A 258 -15.32 17.73 -15.79
N ASP A 259 -14.94 16.53 -16.24
CA ASP A 259 -14.74 16.17 -17.64
C ASP A 259 -15.90 15.30 -18.17
N ASP A 260 -15.73 14.73 -19.37
CA ASP A 260 -16.74 13.90 -20.02
C ASP A 260 -16.91 12.48 -19.42
N SER A 261 -16.31 12.15 -18.26
CA SER A 261 -16.30 10.78 -17.70
C SER A 261 -17.70 10.14 -17.66
N ARG A 262 -18.70 10.90 -17.19
CA ARG A 262 -20.10 10.46 -17.10
C ARG A 262 -20.71 10.20 -18.49
N ALA A 263 -20.35 11.02 -19.48
CA ALA A 263 -20.78 10.85 -20.86
C ALA A 263 -20.07 9.67 -21.55
N VAL A 264 -18.86 9.29 -21.12
CA VAL A 264 -18.22 8.03 -21.53
C VAL A 264 -18.97 6.84 -20.93
N ILE A 265 -19.13 6.81 -19.61
CA ILE A 265 -19.83 5.73 -18.88
C ILE A 265 -21.22 5.46 -19.48
N GLY A 266 -22.02 6.52 -19.70
CA GLY A 266 -23.36 6.39 -20.26
C GLY A 266 -23.43 5.77 -21.66
N ARG A 267 -22.37 5.86 -22.48
CA ARG A 267 -22.27 5.18 -23.79
C ARG A 267 -21.89 3.71 -23.69
N TRP A 268 -21.29 3.29 -22.58
CA TRP A 268 -20.87 1.90 -22.37
C TRP A 268 -21.93 1.05 -21.69
N THR A 269 -22.89 1.66 -20.99
CA THR A 269 -24.01 0.97 -20.33
C THR A 269 -24.72 -0.05 -21.24
N GLU A 270 -25.03 0.34 -22.49
CA GLU A 270 -25.68 -0.53 -23.48
C GLU A 270 -24.81 -1.75 -23.81
N ARG A 271 -23.54 -1.54 -24.15
CA ARG A 271 -22.57 -2.61 -24.49
C ARG A 271 -22.28 -3.56 -23.34
N LEU A 272 -22.29 -3.06 -22.10
CA LEU A 272 -22.15 -3.87 -20.90
C LEU A 272 -23.38 -4.77 -20.72
N GLN A 273 -24.58 -4.21 -20.90
CA GLN A 273 -25.84 -4.96 -20.83
C GLN A 273 -25.98 -5.99 -21.96
N GLU A 274 -25.57 -5.67 -23.19
CA GLU A 274 -25.47 -6.62 -24.32
C GLU A 274 -24.54 -7.82 -24.00
N ARG A 275 -23.46 -7.58 -23.25
CA ARG A 275 -22.52 -8.62 -22.79
C ARG A 275 -23.07 -9.45 -21.62
N GLY A 276 -24.19 -9.05 -21.02
CA GLY A 276 -24.78 -9.66 -19.82
C GLY A 276 -24.24 -9.12 -18.49
N ILE A 277 -23.58 -7.95 -18.51
CA ILE A 277 -22.99 -7.31 -17.33
C ILE A 277 -23.98 -6.26 -16.81
N ALA A 278 -24.50 -6.45 -15.60
CA ALA A 278 -25.37 -5.47 -14.96
C ALA A 278 -24.59 -4.20 -14.60
N THR A 279 -25.25 -3.04 -14.54
CA THR A 279 -24.58 -1.74 -14.31
C THR A 279 -25.26 -0.95 -13.20
N VAL A 280 -24.54 -0.69 -12.11
CA VAL A 280 -24.96 0.24 -11.05
C VAL A 280 -24.07 1.47 -11.14
N ILE A 281 -24.65 2.63 -11.41
CA ILE A 281 -23.91 3.88 -11.67
C ILE A 281 -24.51 4.97 -10.79
N SER A 282 -23.67 5.59 -9.94
CA SER A 282 -24.03 6.80 -9.21
C SER A 282 -22.83 7.74 -9.05
N GLY A 283 -22.98 8.82 -8.28
CA GLY A 283 -21.95 9.83 -8.08
C GLY A 283 -22.51 11.06 -7.38
N HIS A 284 -21.73 12.15 -7.31
CA HIS A 284 -22.23 13.42 -6.77
C HIS A 284 -21.58 14.68 -7.38
N ASP A 285 -22.30 15.80 -7.32
CA ASP A 285 -21.89 17.09 -7.90
C ASP A 285 -21.18 18.06 -6.93
N SER A 286 -20.48 17.51 -5.94
CA SER A 286 -19.67 18.31 -5.02
C SER A 286 -18.62 19.16 -5.76
N ALA A 287 -18.23 20.30 -5.19
CA ALA A 287 -17.27 21.22 -5.81
C ALA A 287 -15.87 20.60 -5.97
N LEU A 288 -15.52 19.65 -5.10
CA LEU A 288 -14.28 18.88 -5.08
C LEU A 288 -14.60 17.38 -4.89
N PRO A 289 -13.71 16.47 -5.34
CA PRO A 289 -13.76 15.06 -4.95
C PRO A 289 -13.58 14.89 -3.45
N LYS A 290 -14.23 13.88 -2.86
CA LYS A 290 -13.99 13.46 -1.47
C LYS A 290 -12.79 12.52 -1.33
N GLY A 291 -12.41 11.83 -2.40
CA GLY A 291 -11.23 11.00 -2.49
C GLY A 291 -11.54 9.54 -2.83
N VAL A 292 -10.53 8.89 -3.39
CA VAL A 292 -10.60 7.52 -3.93
C VAL A 292 -11.15 6.47 -2.94
N GLY A 293 -10.82 6.57 -1.63
CA GLY A 293 -11.38 5.68 -0.61
C GLY A 293 -12.89 5.83 -0.40
N TYR A 294 -13.42 7.07 -0.44
CA TYR A 294 -14.86 7.31 -0.42
C TYR A 294 -15.51 6.73 -1.68
N ALA A 295 -14.95 7.00 -2.86
CA ALA A 295 -15.48 6.48 -4.12
C ALA A 295 -15.55 4.94 -4.14
N LYS A 296 -14.50 4.26 -3.66
CA LYS A 296 -14.46 2.80 -3.50
C LYS A 296 -15.52 2.31 -2.52
N ASN A 297 -15.69 2.96 -1.37
CA ASN A 297 -16.71 2.60 -0.39
C ASN A 297 -18.15 2.74 -0.94
N GLN A 298 -18.45 3.85 -1.62
CA GLN A 298 -19.78 4.06 -2.22
C GLN A 298 -20.07 3.03 -3.34
N ALA A 299 -19.07 2.75 -4.19
CA ALA A 299 -19.18 1.72 -5.23
C ALA A 299 -19.36 0.30 -4.62
N VAL A 300 -18.73 -0.02 -3.49
CA VAL A 300 -19.01 -1.28 -2.76
C VAL A 300 -20.43 -1.26 -2.16
N MET A 301 -20.84 -0.15 -1.54
CA MET A 301 -22.14 -0.03 -0.85
C MET A 301 -23.34 -0.20 -1.78
N GLN A 302 -23.29 0.34 -3.00
CA GLN A 302 -24.38 0.21 -3.99
C GLN A 302 -24.38 -1.14 -4.75
N SER A 303 -23.37 -1.99 -4.54
CA SER A 303 -23.17 -3.24 -5.29
C SER A 303 -23.69 -4.47 -4.54
N SER A 304 -24.08 -5.50 -5.28
CA SER A 304 -24.79 -6.69 -4.80
C SER A 304 -23.98 -8.00 -4.83
N GLY A 305 -22.90 -8.05 -5.60
CA GLY A 305 -22.13 -9.27 -5.89
C GLY A 305 -21.36 -9.86 -4.70
N ARG A 306 -21.29 -11.19 -4.63
CA ARG A 306 -20.71 -11.97 -3.51
C ARG A 306 -19.21 -11.71 -3.28
N PHE A 307 -18.47 -11.46 -4.36
CA PHE A 307 -17.07 -11.05 -4.36
C PHE A 307 -16.88 -9.64 -4.94
N LEU A 308 -15.82 -8.97 -4.52
CA LEU A 308 -15.43 -7.62 -4.97
C LEU A 308 -14.15 -7.72 -5.78
N CYS A 309 -14.17 -7.19 -7.01
CA CYS A 309 -13.01 -7.06 -7.89
C CYS A 309 -12.71 -5.56 -8.10
N PHE A 310 -11.68 -5.03 -7.45
CA PHE A 310 -11.35 -3.61 -7.55
C PHE A 310 -10.62 -3.31 -8.87
N GLN A 311 -11.02 -2.23 -9.54
CA GLN A 311 -10.43 -1.75 -10.78
C GLN A 311 -10.37 -0.22 -10.73
N ASP A 312 -9.19 0.37 -10.73
CA ASP A 312 -9.06 1.82 -10.88
C ASP A 312 -9.22 2.21 -12.38
N ALA A 313 -9.83 3.37 -12.66
CA ALA A 313 -10.35 3.72 -13.99
C ALA A 313 -9.28 4.11 -15.02
N ASP A 314 -8.05 4.33 -14.56
CA ASP A 314 -6.84 4.56 -15.34
C ASP A 314 -6.12 3.26 -15.75
N ASP A 315 -6.49 2.10 -15.21
CA ASP A 315 -5.86 0.80 -15.49
C ASP A 315 -6.61 -0.06 -16.54
N VAL A 316 -6.06 -1.22 -16.91
CA VAL A 316 -6.69 -2.20 -17.81
C VAL A 316 -6.58 -3.62 -17.26
N MET A 317 -7.71 -4.30 -17.02
CA MET A 317 -7.73 -5.72 -16.66
C MET A 317 -7.50 -6.64 -17.87
N MET A 318 -6.76 -7.74 -17.69
CA MET A 318 -6.60 -8.74 -18.74
C MET A 318 -7.81 -9.69 -18.79
N PRO A 319 -8.15 -10.31 -19.95
CA PRO A 319 -9.38 -11.10 -20.13
C PRO A 319 -9.63 -12.24 -19.12
N ARG A 320 -8.59 -12.80 -18.50
CA ARG A 320 -8.71 -13.92 -17.55
C ARG A 320 -8.80 -13.48 -16.08
N ARG A 321 -8.76 -12.17 -15.81
CA ARG A 321 -8.56 -11.62 -14.46
C ARG A 321 -9.64 -12.08 -13.49
N VAL A 322 -10.89 -11.74 -13.77
CA VAL A 322 -12.02 -12.00 -12.85
C VAL A 322 -12.12 -13.49 -12.53
N ARG A 323 -11.99 -14.36 -13.54
CA ARG A 323 -12.11 -15.80 -13.37
C ARG A 323 -10.99 -16.41 -12.54
N LEU A 324 -9.72 -16.12 -12.86
CA LEU A 324 -8.58 -16.70 -12.13
C LEU A 324 -8.50 -16.19 -10.69
N GLN A 325 -8.87 -14.93 -10.44
CA GLN A 325 -8.91 -14.39 -9.07
C GLN A 325 -10.12 -14.90 -8.27
N PHE A 326 -11.27 -15.11 -8.90
CA PHE A 326 -12.41 -15.81 -8.30
C PHE A 326 -12.01 -17.23 -7.89
N GLU A 327 -11.49 -18.04 -8.83
CA GLU A 327 -10.99 -19.40 -8.59
C GLU A 327 -10.00 -19.46 -7.41
N ALA A 328 -9.03 -18.54 -7.37
CA ALA A 328 -8.03 -18.44 -6.30
C ALA A 328 -8.58 -17.96 -4.94
N SER A 329 -9.75 -17.33 -4.91
CA SER A 329 -10.38 -16.85 -3.67
C SER A 329 -11.25 -17.91 -2.96
N LEU A 330 -11.78 -18.89 -3.71
CA LEU A 330 -12.68 -19.92 -3.16
C LEU A 330 -12.10 -20.72 -1.97
N PRO A 331 -10.81 -21.11 -1.95
CA PRO A 331 -10.24 -21.87 -0.83
C PRO A 331 -10.07 -21.06 0.46
N ASN A 332 -10.07 -19.73 0.40
CA ASN A 332 -9.97 -18.85 1.55
C ASN A 332 -10.68 -17.51 1.31
N PRO A 333 -11.99 -17.40 1.63
CA PRO A 333 -12.75 -16.15 1.50
C PRO A 333 -12.19 -15.00 2.34
N ALA A 334 -11.49 -15.29 3.46
CA ALA A 334 -10.83 -14.32 4.32
C ALA A 334 -9.45 -13.91 3.76
N CYS A 335 -9.39 -13.55 2.49
CA CYS A 335 -8.14 -13.27 1.76
C CYS A 335 -8.29 -12.04 0.85
N ILE A 336 -7.19 -11.30 0.68
CA ILE A 336 -6.99 -10.37 -0.44
C ILE A 336 -6.17 -11.12 -1.49
N VAL A 337 -6.74 -11.33 -2.67
CA VAL A 337 -6.08 -11.96 -3.82
C VAL A 337 -5.64 -10.86 -4.80
N GLY A 338 -4.35 -10.76 -5.05
CA GLY A 338 -3.78 -9.93 -6.12
C GLY A 338 -3.44 -10.73 -7.37
N CYS A 339 -2.65 -10.14 -8.25
CA CYS A 339 -2.04 -10.78 -9.41
C CYS A 339 -0.72 -10.09 -9.78
N GLN A 340 0.06 -10.70 -10.68
CA GLN A 340 1.18 -9.99 -11.30
C GLN A 340 0.68 -8.89 -12.23
N VAL A 341 1.50 -7.85 -12.45
CA VAL A 341 1.15 -6.70 -13.29
C VAL A 341 2.24 -6.34 -14.28
N ARG A 342 1.87 -5.71 -15.40
CA ARG A 342 2.79 -4.95 -16.25
C ARG A 342 2.52 -3.45 -16.10
N ARG A 343 3.52 -2.62 -16.39
CA ARG A 343 3.42 -1.16 -16.34
C ARG A 343 3.24 -0.58 -17.73
N GLU A 344 2.55 0.55 -17.82
CA GLU A 344 2.47 1.35 -19.03
C GLU A 344 2.67 2.85 -18.69
N PRO A 345 3.65 3.56 -19.28
CA PRO A 345 4.64 3.06 -20.22
C PRO A 345 5.61 2.04 -19.60
N GLU A 346 6.21 1.21 -20.45
CA GLU A 346 7.15 0.17 -20.03
C GLU A 346 8.37 0.76 -19.29
N GLY A 347 8.92 0.02 -18.32
CA GLY A 347 10.00 0.50 -17.45
C GLY A 347 9.57 1.40 -16.29
N SER A 348 8.33 1.93 -16.26
CA SER A 348 7.85 2.77 -15.15
C SER A 348 7.95 2.04 -13.81
N THR A 349 8.81 2.49 -12.89
CA THR A 349 9.06 1.85 -11.58
C THR A 349 9.45 0.36 -11.70
N GLU A 350 10.32 0.03 -12.67
CA GLU A 350 10.66 -1.35 -13.04
C GLU A 350 11.07 -2.22 -11.83
N ARG A 351 11.98 -1.72 -10.99
CA ARG A 351 12.45 -2.42 -9.78
C ARG A 351 11.32 -2.81 -8.83
N TYR A 352 10.38 -1.90 -8.58
CA TYR A 352 9.22 -2.18 -7.73
C TYR A 352 8.27 -3.20 -8.37
N THR A 353 8.08 -3.12 -9.68
CA THR A 353 7.21 -4.02 -10.45
C THR A 353 7.78 -5.43 -10.51
N ARG A 354 9.11 -5.56 -10.69
CA ARG A 354 9.83 -6.83 -10.59
C ARG A 354 9.73 -7.44 -9.19
N TRP A 355 9.87 -6.61 -8.15
CA TRP A 355 9.73 -7.04 -6.76
C TRP A 355 8.33 -7.62 -6.47
N ILE A 356 7.23 -6.88 -6.68
CA ILE A 356 5.87 -7.41 -6.41
C ILE A 356 5.54 -8.67 -7.21
N ASN A 357 6.01 -8.78 -8.45
CA ASN A 357 5.75 -9.95 -9.30
C ASN A 357 6.55 -11.20 -8.90
N SER A 358 7.58 -11.07 -8.06
CA SER A 358 8.48 -12.17 -7.65
C SER A 358 8.29 -12.64 -6.20
N LEU A 359 7.35 -12.04 -5.45
CA LEU A 359 7.07 -12.42 -4.06
C LEU A 359 6.45 -13.82 -3.97
N SER A 360 7.11 -14.72 -3.24
CA SER A 360 6.54 -16.02 -2.86
C SER A 360 5.35 -15.86 -1.87
N PRO A 361 4.47 -16.88 -1.71
CA PRO A 361 3.32 -16.80 -0.80
C PRO A 361 3.65 -16.56 0.69
N GLU A 362 4.86 -16.86 1.14
CA GLU A 362 5.35 -16.46 2.48
C GLU A 362 5.78 -14.98 2.48
N GLN A 363 6.48 -14.55 1.43
CA GLN A 363 6.99 -13.18 1.28
C GLN A 363 5.90 -12.12 1.07
N LEU A 364 4.75 -12.49 0.51
CA LEU A 364 3.55 -11.65 0.50
C LEU A 364 3.13 -11.18 1.91
N ARG A 365 3.50 -11.90 2.98
CA ARG A 365 3.24 -11.53 4.37
C ARG A 365 4.45 -10.94 5.11
N THR A 366 5.67 -11.40 4.84
CA THR A 366 6.87 -10.90 5.54
C THR A 366 7.38 -9.57 4.98
N GLN A 367 7.22 -9.32 3.68
CA GLN A 367 7.82 -8.14 3.01
C GLN A 367 6.91 -6.91 2.96
N VAL A 368 5.83 -6.88 3.75
CA VAL A 368 4.84 -5.77 3.85
C VAL A 368 5.38 -4.44 4.39
N TYR A 369 6.69 -4.37 4.65
CA TYR A 369 7.42 -3.17 5.09
C TYR A 369 8.47 -2.68 4.07
N THR A 370 8.59 -3.34 2.91
CA THR A 370 9.70 -3.22 1.94
C THR A 370 9.40 -2.21 0.82
N SER A 371 8.25 -1.54 0.84
CA SER A 371 7.86 -0.62 -0.22
C SER A 371 6.93 0.49 0.27
N HIS A 372 6.48 1.36 -0.63
CA HIS A 372 5.54 2.43 -0.29
C HIS A 372 4.06 2.00 -0.26
N GLY A 373 3.76 0.73 -0.53
CA GLY A 373 2.39 0.20 -0.52
C GLY A 373 2.32 -1.29 -0.14
N PRO A 374 1.12 -1.90 -0.26
CA PRO A 374 0.91 -3.33 -0.05
C PRO A 374 1.77 -4.23 -0.97
N THR A 375 1.97 -5.49 -0.56
CA THR A 375 2.67 -6.51 -1.35
C THR A 375 1.89 -7.01 -2.57
N VAL A 376 0.56 -6.82 -2.57
CA VAL A 376 -0.32 -6.92 -3.74
C VAL A 376 -0.97 -5.56 -3.96
N ILE A 377 -0.75 -4.92 -5.11
CA ILE A 377 -1.16 -3.51 -5.30
C ILE A 377 -2.67 -3.37 -5.49
N MET A 378 -3.28 -2.30 -4.96
CA MET A 378 -4.73 -2.25 -4.81
C MET A 378 -5.57 -2.50 -6.07
N PRO A 379 -5.27 -1.95 -7.27
CA PRO A 379 -6.10 -2.23 -8.46
C PRO A 379 -6.03 -3.69 -8.94
N THR A 380 -5.21 -4.55 -8.33
CA THR A 380 -5.28 -6.01 -8.52
C THR A 380 -6.27 -6.71 -7.60
N TRP A 381 -6.76 -6.08 -6.53
CA TRP A 381 -7.42 -6.76 -5.43
C TRP A 381 -8.75 -7.43 -5.81
N PHE A 382 -8.89 -8.65 -5.33
CA PHE A 382 -10.10 -9.45 -5.37
C PHE A 382 -10.34 -10.08 -3.97
N CYS A 383 -11.54 -9.96 -3.41
CA CYS A 383 -11.87 -10.54 -2.09
C CYS A 383 -13.37 -10.82 -1.94
N ALA A 384 -13.75 -11.62 -0.93
CA ALA A 384 -15.16 -11.81 -0.59
C ALA A 384 -15.77 -10.54 0.04
N ARG A 385 -17.02 -10.20 -0.30
CA ARG A 385 -17.73 -9.05 0.30
C ARG A 385 -17.81 -9.15 1.81
N SER A 386 -18.06 -10.35 2.34
CA SER A 386 -18.09 -10.63 3.78
C SER A 386 -16.74 -10.36 4.45
N TRP A 387 -15.61 -10.61 3.78
CA TRP A 387 -14.30 -10.25 4.31
C TRP A 387 -14.07 -8.75 4.30
N PHE A 388 -14.46 -8.03 3.23
CA PHE A 388 -14.40 -6.58 3.20
C PHE A 388 -15.22 -5.94 4.34
N GLN A 389 -16.44 -6.42 4.56
CA GLN A 389 -17.31 -5.99 5.67
C GLN A 389 -16.69 -6.30 7.05
N GLN A 390 -16.02 -7.45 7.21
CA GLN A 390 -15.31 -7.81 8.44
C GLN A 390 -14.06 -6.95 8.70
N VAL A 391 -13.31 -6.58 7.65
CA VAL A 391 -12.13 -5.71 7.75
C VAL A 391 -12.53 -4.29 8.16
N GLY A 392 -13.64 -3.79 7.61
CA GLY A 392 -14.08 -2.40 7.69
C GLY A 392 -13.81 -1.64 6.39
N THR A 393 -14.47 -0.51 6.20
CA THR A 393 -14.37 0.31 4.97
C THR A 393 -13.00 0.97 4.78
N PHE A 394 -12.70 1.44 3.56
CA PHE A 394 -11.54 2.28 3.29
C PHE A 394 -11.63 3.62 4.05
N HIS A 395 -10.47 4.20 4.38
CA HIS A 395 -10.41 5.46 5.12
C HIS A 395 -10.74 6.67 4.23
N GLU A 396 -11.85 7.37 4.53
CA GLU A 396 -12.41 8.43 3.68
C GLU A 396 -11.79 9.83 3.86
N GLY A 397 -10.67 9.96 4.58
CA GLY A 397 -10.00 11.24 4.85
C GLY A 397 -9.41 11.99 3.64
N GLY A 398 -9.67 11.53 2.41
CA GLY A 398 -9.37 12.24 1.17
C GLY A 398 -7.91 12.24 0.72
N LYS A 399 -7.55 13.29 -0.02
CA LYS A 399 -6.26 13.40 -0.72
C LYS A 399 -5.07 13.33 0.24
N GLY A 400 -4.10 12.47 -0.05
CA GLY A 400 -2.91 12.23 0.76
C GLY A 400 -3.05 11.16 1.85
N VAL A 401 -4.24 10.56 2.01
CA VAL A 401 -4.44 9.32 2.77
C VAL A 401 -4.05 8.12 1.89
N PRO A 402 -3.26 7.16 2.39
CA PRO A 402 -3.09 5.85 1.76
C PRO A 402 -4.19 4.90 2.26
N GLU A 403 -5.37 4.95 1.64
CA GLU A 403 -6.54 4.18 2.10
C GLU A 403 -6.31 2.67 1.97
N ASP A 404 -5.58 2.27 0.94
CA ASP A 404 -5.25 0.89 0.63
C ASP A 404 -4.32 0.27 1.67
N LEU A 405 -3.22 0.95 2.03
CA LEU A 405 -2.26 0.46 3.03
C LEU A 405 -2.90 0.38 4.42
N LEU A 406 -3.80 1.31 4.75
CA LEU A 406 -4.57 1.29 6.00
C LEU A 406 -5.52 0.09 6.06
N PHE A 407 -6.29 -0.16 4.99
CA PHE A 407 -7.17 -1.34 4.88
C PHE A 407 -6.34 -2.64 4.90
N PHE A 408 -5.24 -2.71 4.16
CA PHE A 408 -4.37 -3.88 4.05
C PHE A 408 -3.78 -4.27 5.42
N TYR A 409 -3.25 -3.29 6.17
CA TYR A 409 -2.78 -3.53 7.54
C TYR A 409 -3.92 -3.91 8.49
N GLN A 410 -5.12 -3.36 8.33
CA GLN A 410 -6.29 -3.77 9.13
C GLN A 410 -6.72 -5.21 8.82
N SER A 411 -6.68 -5.63 7.56
CA SER A 411 -6.92 -7.02 7.15
C SER A 411 -5.91 -7.98 7.78
N LEU A 412 -4.62 -7.66 7.70
CA LEU A 412 -3.55 -8.44 8.33
C LEU A 412 -3.65 -8.48 9.87
N ARG A 413 -4.13 -7.41 10.52
CA ARG A 413 -4.40 -7.40 11.97
C ARG A 413 -5.46 -8.42 12.37
N GLN A 414 -6.51 -8.54 11.56
CA GLN A 414 -7.60 -9.50 11.77
C GLN A 414 -7.27 -10.93 11.31
N GLY A 415 -6.02 -11.20 10.89
CA GLY A 415 -5.58 -12.53 10.45
C GLY A 415 -5.83 -12.84 8.96
N GLY A 416 -6.19 -11.83 8.16
CA GLY A 416 -6.46 -11.98 6.74
C GLY A 416 -5.33 -12.62 5.94
N GLY A 417 -5.72 -13.49 5.01
CA GLY A 417 -4.83 -14.03 3.99
C GLY A 417 -4.41 -12.96 2.97
N VAL A 418 -3.24 -13.17 2.39
CA VAL A 418 -2.78 -12.48 1.18
C VAL A 418 -2.31 -13.56 0.21
N ALA A 419 -2.76 -13.49 -1.03
CA ALA A 419 -2.38 -14.38 -2.12
C ALA A 419 -2.21 -13.57 -3.41
N SER A 420 -1.53 -14.13 -4.42
CA SER A 420 -1.42 -13.53 -5.73
C SER A 420 -1.54 -14.62 -6.79
N VAL A 421 -2.22 -14.33 -7.90
CA VAL A 421 -2.19 -15.19 -9.08
C VAL A 421 -0.88 -14.94 -9.84
N GLU A 422 -0.10 -15.99 -10.10
CA GLU A 422 1.18 -15.96 -10.84
C GLU A 422 0.98 -15.78 -12.37
N GLU A 423 0.10 -14.85 -12.75
CA GLU A 423 -0.14 -14.41 -14.12
C GLU A 423 -0.27 -12.89 -14.16
N CYS A 424 0.28 -12.26 -15.20
CA CYS A 424 0.12 -10.83 -15.47
C CYS A 424 -1.32 -10.52 -15.87
N LEU A 425 -2.16 -10.14 -14.91
CA LEU A 425 -3.61 -9.96 -15.11
C LEU A 425 -4.09 -8.50 -15.04
N LEU A 426 -3.19 -7.55 -14.84
CA LEU A 426 -3.46 -6.11 -14.86
C LEU A 426 -2.36 -5.35 -15.62
N VAL A 427 -2.77 -4.36 -16.40
CA VAL A 427 -1.92 -3.28 -16.91
C VAL A 427 -2.10 -2.08 -15.98
N TYR A 428 -1.05 -1.77 -15.22
CA TYR A 428 -1.02 -0.58 -14.38
C TYR A 428 -0.52 0.61 -15.21
N ARG A 429 -1.34 1.63 -15.43
CA ARG A 429 -0.92 2.87 -16.11
C ARG A 429 -0.29 3.84 -15.12
N TYR A 430 0.91 4.33 -15.44
CA TYR A 430 1.67 5.23 -14.57
C TYR A 430 1.68 6.65 -15.16
N HIS A 431 1.07 7.59 -14.45
CA HIS A 431 1.01 9.00 -14.87
C HIS A 431 1.00 9.99 -13.70
N GLU A 432 1.51 11.19 -13.94
CA GLU A 432 1.72 12.25 -12.93
C GLU A 432 0.45 12.67 -12.16
N GLN A 433 -0.73 12.40 -12.71
CA GLN A 433 -2.03 12.71 -12.10
C GLN A 433 -2.53 11.63 -11.10
N ALA A 434 -1.82 10.51 -10.97
CA ALA A 434 -2.27 9.37 -10.14
C ALA A 434 -2.36 9.74 -8.65
N ALA A 435 -3.41 9.27 -7.97
CA ALA A 435 -3.72 9.64 -6.59
C ALA A 435 -2.57 9.37 -5.60
N SER A 436 -1.78 8.32 -5.84
CA SER A 436 -0.61 7.93 -5.05
C SER A 436 0.45 9.02 -4.92
N HIS A 437 0.59 9.92 -5.92
CA HIS A 437 1.51 11.06 -5.86
C HIS A 437 1.12 12.12 -4.82
N SER A 438 -0.08 12.03 -4.24
CA SER A 438 -0.51 12.92 -3.15
C SER A 438 -0.10 12.44 -1.75
N VAL A 439 0.33 11.20 -1.59
CA VAL A 439 0.72 10.62 -0.29
C VAL A 439 2.19 10.90 -0.01
N LEU A 440 2.50 11.41 1.18
CA LEU A 440 3.87 11.74 1.59
C LEU A 440 4.68 10.49 1.99
N GLU A 441 5.97 10.45 1.62
CA GLU A 441 6.92 9.40 2.07
C GLU A 441 6.88 9.22 3.60
N GLU A 442 6.78 10.33 4.35
CA GLU A 442 6.75 10.32 5.81
C GLU A 442 5.46 9.69 6.38
N THR A 443 4.30 9.90 5.74
CA THR A 443 3.04 9.23 6.13
C THR A 443 3.18 7.73 6.01
N ILE A 444 3.65 7.24 4.86
CA ILE A 444 3.89 5.82 4.63
C ILE A 444 4.95 5.28 5.60
N TRP A 445 6.08 5.98 5.73
CA TRP A 445 7.17 5.59 6.62
C TRP A 445 6.68 5.38 8.06
N ASN A 446 5.90 6.32 8.59
CA ASN A 446 5.37 6.25 9.95
C ASN A 446 4.37 5.10 10.12
N LEU A 447 3.51 4.84 9.11
CA LEU A 447 2.62 3.66 9.11
C LEU A 447 3.41 2.34 9.11
N ARG A 448 4.44 2.20 8.26
CA ARG A 448 5.30 1.01 8.21
C ARG A 448 6.07 0.81 9.53
N VAL A 449 6.65 1.88 10.11
CA VAL A 449 7.35 1.81 11.40
C VAL A 449 6.38 1.45 12.55
N ALA A 450 5.15 1.96 12.54
CA ALA A 450 4.14 1.58 13.53
C ALA A 450 3.77 0.10 13.40
N PHE A 451 3.47 -0.37 12.18
CA PHE A 451 3.06 -1.75 11.94
C PHE A 451 4.20 -2.77 12.18
N LEU A 452 5.45 -2.41 11.89
CA LEU A 452 6.62 -3.23 12.23
C LEU A 452 6.79 -3.34 13.76
N GLN A 453 6.62 -2.22 14.48
CA GLN A 453 6.70 -2.22 15.94
C GLN A 453 5.59 -3.03 16.60
N GLU A 454 4.38 -2.97 16.06
CA GLU A 454 3.21 -3.73 16.52
C GLU A 454 3.39 -5.23 16.27
N ARG A 455 3.72 -5.63 15.03
CA ARG A 455 3.64 -7.03 14.60
C ARG A 455 4.92 -7.83 14.76
N VAL A 456 6.09 -7.18 14.71
CA VAL A 456 7.40 -7.86 14.76
C VAL A 456 8.16 -7.49 16.04
N LEU A 457 8.48 -6.21 16.22
CA LEU A 457 9.35 -5.78 17.34
C LEU A 457 8.67 -5.87 18.72
N GLY A 458 7.34 -5.99 18.75
CA GLY A 458 6.59 -6.34 19.96
C GLY A 458 6.94 -7.74 20.48
N GLN A 459 7.18 -8.70 19.58
CA GLN A 459 7.40 -10.12 19.91
C GLN A 459 8.86 -10.45 20.28
N TRP A 460 9.82 -9.66 19.79
CA TRP A 460 11.26 -9.90 20.05
C TRP A 460 11.74 -9.16 21.31
N ASP A 461 12.52 -9.79 22.18
CA ASP A 461 13.15 -9.11 23.33
C ASP A 461 14.24 -8.12 22.90
N SER A 462 15.01 -8.48 21.87
CA SER A 462 16.12 -7.67 21.34
C SER A 462 16.46 -8.05 19.90
N PHE A 463 17.00 -7.13 19.11
CA PHE A 463 17.28 -7.32 17.67
C PHE A 463 18.43 -6.43 17.17
N THR A 464 18.95 -6.72 15.97
CA THR A 464 19.99 -5.92 15.29
C THR A 464 19.41 -5.20 14.07
N ILE A 465 19.89 -3.98 13.78
CA ILE A 465 19.53 -3.25 12.54
C ILE A 465 20.67 -3.42 11.52
N TRP A 466 20.41 -4.16 10.44
CA TRP A 466 21.36 -4.35 9.33
C TRP A 466 21.26 -3.19 8.35
N ASN A 467 21.80 -2.03 8.75
CA ASN A 467 22.26 -0.92 7.91
C ASN A 467 22.84 0.15 8.84
N ALA A 468 24.16 0.30 8.91
CA ALA A 468 24.78 1.36 9.72
C ALA A 468 24.76 2.75 9.04
N GLY A 469 23.98 2.91 7.95
CA GLY A 469 23.87 4.09 7.10
C GLY A 469 22.59 4.91 7.33
N LYS A 470 22.11 5.60 6.28
CA LYS A 470 20.97 6.54 6.36
C LYS A 470 19.68 5.85 6.82
N GLN A 471 19.31 4.71 6.22
CA GLN A 471 18.00 4.09 6.46
C GLN A 471 17.90 3.40 7.81
N GLY A 472 18.90 2.63 8.24
CA GLY A 472 18.89 2.02 9.58
C GLY A 472 18.88 3.07 10.70
N ARG A 473 19.61 4.19 10.52
CA ARG A 473 19.56 5.34 11.45
C ARG A 473 18.25 6.14 11.35
N LYS A 474 17.55 6.14 10.21
CA LYS A 474 16.18 6.68 10.11
C LYS A 474 15.23 5.80 10.93
N LEU A 475 15.28 4.48 10.74
CA LEU A 475 14.45 3.52 11.49
C LEU A 475 14.68 3.66 13.00
N TYR A 476 15.92 3.55 13.47
CA TYR A 476 16.26 3.64 14.90
C TYR A 476 15.65 4.88 15.58
N ARG A 477 15.75 6.06 14.94
CA ARG A 477 15.21 7.31 15.48
C ARG A 477 13.69 7.37 15.49
N CYS A 478 13.02 6.66 14.57
CA CYS A 478 11.56 6.56 14.50
C CYS A 478 10.99 5.44 15.41
N LEU A 479 11.82 4.57 16.00
CA LEU A 479 11.36 3.61 17.00
C LEU A 479 10.94 4.31 18.28
N SER A 480 9.94 3.75 18.96
CA SER A 480 9.57 4.14 20.33
C SER A 480 10.72 3.92 21.31
N PRO A 481 10.79 4.66 22.44
CA PRO A 481 11.87 4.51 23.43
C PRO A 481 12.00 3.08 24.01
N ALA A 482 10.91 2.31 24.03
CA ALA A 482 10.95 0.89 24.39
C ALA A 482 11.71 0.06 23.34
N ASN A 483 11.35 0.20 22.06
CA ASN A 483 11.98 -0.55 20.97
C ASN A 483 13.39 -0.05 20.62
N GLN A 484 13.75 1.21 20.90
CA GLN A 484 15.15 1.67 20.82
C GLN A 484 16.05 0.88 21.79
N LYS A 485 15.58 0.60 23.02
CA LYS A 485 16.33 -0.18 24.03
C LYS A 485 16.46 -1.67 23.69
N LYS A 486 15.65 -2.18 22.76
CA LYS A 486 15.77 -3.54 22.21
C LYS A 486 16.89 -3.67 21.15
N VAL A 487 17.43 -2.57 20.62
CA VAL A 487 18.45 -2.61 19.56
C VAL A 487 19.81 -2.99 20.15
N LYS A 488 20.25 -4.23 19.92
CA LYS A 488 21.56 -4.77 20.32
C LYS A 488 22.72 -3.99 19.70
N GLY A 489 22.55 -3.60 18.43
CA GLY A 489 23.59 -3.02 17.60
C GLY A 489 23.11 -2.73 16.18
N PHE A 490 23.93 -2.00 15.42
CA PHE A 490 23.89 -2.00 13.97
C PHE A 490 24.90 -2.99 13.42
N CYS A 491 24.58 -3.60 12.28
CA CYS A 491 25.57 -4.27 11.45
C CYS A 491 25.58 -3.77 10.01
N ASP A 492 26.71 -3.99 9.34
CA ASP A 492 26.97 -3.58 7.97
C ASP A 492 28.08 -4.44 7.35
N VAL A 493 28.38 -4.20 6.07
CA VAL A 493 29.53 -4.76 5.33
C VAL A 493 30.62 -3.69 5.07
N ASP A 494 30.28 -2.40 5.18
CA ASP A 494 31.21 -1.29 4.94
C ASP A 494 32.19 -1.11 6.11
N GLU A 495 33.46 -1.45 5.86
CA GLU A 495 34.56 -1.27 6.82
C GLU A 495 34.64 0.13 7.41
N ASN A 496 34.29 1.20 6.67
CA ASN A 496 34.38 2.58 7.15
C ASN A 496 33.25 2.93 8.12
N LYS A 497 32.16 2.16 8.14
CA LYS A 497 31.13 2.23 9.18
C LYS A 497 31.53 1.36 10.38
N ILE A 498 31.99 0.14 10.14
CA ILE A 498 32.41 -0.81 11.18
C ILE A 498 33.56 -0.23 12.01
N ARG A 499 34.58 0.37 11.36
CA ARG A 499 35.74 1.02 11.98
C ARG A 499 35.41 2.22 12.88
N LYS A 500 34.18 2.76 12.80
CA LYS A 500 33.69 3.80 13.72
C LYS A 500 33.18 3.22 15.04
N GLY A 501 32.86 1.92 15.08
CA GLY A 501 32.53 1.12 16.27
C GLY A 501 31.21 1.45 16.99
N VAL A 502 30.74 2.70 16.91
CA VAL A 502 29.56 3.20 17.63
C VAL A 502 28.80 4.22 16.76
N TYR A 503 27.47 4.17 16.82
CA TYR A 503 26.57 5.25 16.45
C TYR A 503 26.04 5.94 17.72
N THR A 504 26.26 7.26 17.85
CA THR A 504 25.62 8.08 18.88
C THR A 504 24.35 8.72 18.34
N TYR A 505 23.23 8.63 19.07
CA TYR A 505 22.01 9.35 18.71
C TYR A 505 22.04 10.80 19.23
N GLU A 506 22.70 11.68 18.47
CA GLU A 506 22.99 13.06 18.90
C GLU A 506 21.76 13.97 19.10
N GLU A 507 20.61 13.67 18.50
CA GLU A 507 19.38 14.47 18.70
C GLU A 507 18.61 14.01 19.97
N SER A 508 19.01 12.90 20.61
CA SER A 508 18.29 12.34 21.77
C SER A 508 18.21 13.29 22.96
N LYS A 509 17.05 13.26 23.64
CA LYS A 509 16.84 13.93 24.93
C LYS A 509 17.46 13.16 26.11
N GLU A 510 17.72 11.87 25.97
CA GLU A 510 18.31 11.02 27.02
C GLU A 510 19.76 11.42 27.35
N ARG A 511 20.18 11.20 28.62
CA ARG A 511 21.52 11.49 29.12
C ARG A 511 21.99 10.31 29.99
N PRO A 512 23.15 9.67 29.69
CA PRO A 512 24.04 9.92 28.54
C PRO A 512 23.33 9.71 27.20
N LYS A 513 23.89 10.27 26.12
CA LYS A 513 23.36 10.07 24.76
C LYS A 513 23.37 8.56 24.42
N PRO A 514 22.31 8.01 23.82
CA PRO A 514 22.30 6.61 23.39
C PRO A 514 23.45 6.32 22.44
N LYS A 515 24.19 5.25 22.73
CA LYS A 515 25.32 4.76 21.94
C LYS A 515 25.05 3.30 21.58
N VAL A 516 24.95 3.03 20.29
CA VAL A 516 24.63 1.71 19.73
C VAL A 516 25.89 1.20 19.02
N PRO A 517 26.38 -0.02 19.30
CA PRO A 517 27.57 -0.54 18.64
C PRO A 517 27.34 -0.73 17.13
N VAL A 518 28.43 -0.69 16.35
CA VAL A 518 28.46 -0.93 14.91
C VAL A 518 29.50 -2.00 14.64
N GLN A 519 29.07 -3.15 14.13
CA GLN A 519 29.91 -4.33 13.94
C GLN A 519 29.73 -4.95 12.54
N HIS A 520 30.60 -5.88 12.16
CA HIS A 520 30.44 -6.63 10.91
C HIS A 520 29.26 -7.61 11.03
N PHE A 521 28.54 -7.85 9.93
CA PHE A 521 27.30 -8.65 9.97
C PHE A 521 27.48 -10.08 10.52
N ARG A 522 28.66 -10.71 10.32
CA ARG A 522 28.98 -12.05 10.84
C ARG A 522 29.15 -12.11 12.36
N ASP A 523 29.44 -10.98 13.00
CA ASP A 523 29.65 -10.90 14.46
C ASP A 523 28.34 -10.55 15.19
N ALA A 524 27.33 -10.08 14.45
CA ALA A 524 26.03 -9.69 14.99
C ALA A 524 25.13 -10.91 15.19
N SER A 525 24.12 -10.79 16.06
CA SER A 525 23.18 -11.88 16.36
C SER A 525 21.77 -11.58 15.86
N PRO A 526 21.01 -12.60 15.40
CA PRO A 526 19.59 -12.46 15.10
C PRO A 526 18.76 -12.10 16.36
N PRO A 527 17.49 -11.68 16.18
CA PRO A 527 16.86 -11.39 14.89
C PRO A 527 17.28 -10.04 14.30
N TYR A 528 17.08 -9.85 13.00
CA TYR A 528 17.51 -8.66 12.25
C TYR A 528 16.34 -7.89 11.61
N ILE A 529 16.44 -6.56 11.58
CA ILE A 529 15.71 -5.73 10.61
C ILE A 529 16.68 -5.29 9.51
N VAL A 530 16.42 -5.70 8.27
CA VAL A 530 17.29 -5.50 7.11
C VAL A 530 16.91 -4.21 6.40
N CYS A 531 17.68 -3.14 6.67
CA CYS A 531 17.52 -1.82 6.08
C CYS A 531 18.46 -1.57 4.88
N VAL A 532 18.82 -2.64 4.18
CA VAL A 532 19.47 -2.62 2.87
C VAL A 532 18.39 -2.78 1.80
N LYS A 533 18.57 -2.11 0.64
CA LYS A 533 17.66 -2.26 -0.51
C LYS A 533 17.97 -3.53 -1.28
N LEU A 534 16.94 -4.35 -1.50
CA LEU A 534 16.96 -5.49 -2.42
C LEU A 534 17.43 -5.05 -3.83
N ASP A 535 18.04 -5.97 -4.57
CA ASP A 535 18.63 -5.78 -5.91
C ASP A 535 19.87 -4.85 -5.97
N MET A 536 19.96 -3.83 -5.12
CA MET A 536 21.05 -2.83 -5.16
C MET A 536 22.44 -3.37 -4.82
N THR A 537 22.54 -4.63 -4.39
CA THR A 537 23.80 -5.29 -4.03
C THR A 537 24.25 -6.36 -5.04
N GLY A 538 23.49 -6.58 -6.12
CA GLY A 538 23.82 -7.58 -7.14
C GLY A 538 23.79 -9.02 -6.63
N GLY A 539 23.00 -9.32 -5.59
CA GLY A 539 22.96 -10.62 -4.91
C GLY A 539 23.78 -10.68 -3.61
N GLY A 540 24.63 -9.69 -3.34
CA GLY A 540 25.54 -9.71 -2.19
C GLY A 540 24.84 -9.62 -0.82
N LEU A 541 23.64 -9.04 -0.71
CA LEU A 541 22.85 -9.07 0.52
C LEU A 541 22.28 -10.48 0.75
N GLU A 542 21.77 -11.06 -0.32
CA GLU A 542 21.09 -12.35 -0.38
C GLU A 542 22.09 -13.49 -0.08
N GLU A 543 23.29 -13.46 -0.68
CA GLU A 543 24.43 -14.33 -0.33
C GLU A 543 24.82 -14.23 1.15
N ASN A 544 24.86 -13.01 1.71
CA ASN A 544 25.23 -12.81 3.10
C ASN A 544 24.15 -13.34 4.07
N LEU A 545 22.86 -13.18 3.76
CA LEU A 545 21.75 -13.79 4.50
C LEU A 545 21.80 -15.32 4.45
N LEU A 546 22.02 -15.90 3.25
CA LEU A 546 22.22 -17.34 3.07
C LEU A 546 23.43 -17.86 3.85
N SER A 547 24.54 -17.11 3.91
CA SER A 547 25.75 -17.48 4.67
C SER A 547 25.51 -17.62 6.18
N LEU A 548 24.54 -16.85 6.72
CA LEU A 548 24.11 -16.92 8.11
C LEU A 548 23.00 -17.97 8.37
N LYS A 549 22.45 -18.59 7.32
CA LYS A 549 21.38 -19.62 7.37
C LYS A 549 20.10 -19.16 8.10
N LEU A 550 19.77 -17.87 8.00
CA LEU A 550 18.62 -17.25 8.65
C LEU A 550 17.33 -17.53 7.85
N LYS A 551 16.19 -17.69 8.53
CA LYS A 551 14.87 -17.74 7.87
C LYS A 551 14.17 -16.38 7.88
N GLU A 552 13.71 -15.94 6.72
CA GLU A 552 12.80 -14.78 6.61
C GLU A 552 11.51 -15.01 7.43
N GLY A 553 10.98 -13.96 8.06
CA GLY A 553 9.78 -14.03 8.89
C GLY A 553 9.99 -14.59 10.31
N LEU A 554 11.17 -15.16 10.59
CA LEU A 554 11.54 -15.64 11.93
C LEU A 554 12.80 -14.91 12.43
N ASP A 555 13.91 -15.07 11.72
CA ASP A 555 15.22 -14.51 12.08
C ASP A 555 15.44 -13.12 11.49
N TYR A 556 14.74 -12.75 10.42
CA TYR A 556 14.82 -11.41 9.85
C TYR A 556 13.57 -10.96 9.10
N TYR A 557 13.43 -9.63 8.98
CA TYR A 557 12.44 -8.94 8.14
C TYR A 557 13.12 -7.83 7.34
N HIS A 558 12.67 -7.59 6.10
CA HIS A 558 13.11 -6.46 5.28
C HIS A 558 12.34 -5.16 5.65
N PHE A 559 13.02 -4.01 5.62
CA PHE A 559 12.45 -2.69 5.86
C PHE A 559 13.29 -1.60 5.18
N ASN A 560 12.89 -1.06 4.02
CA ASN A 560 13.76 -0.16 3.24
C ASN A 560 13.06 1.01 2.50
#